data_AF-A0A1F6R9Q1-F1
#
_entry.id   AF-A0A1F6R9Q1-F1
#
_cell.length_a   1.000
_cell.length_b   1.000
_cell.length_c   1.000
_cell.angle_alpha   90.00
_cell.angle_beta   90.00
_cell.angle_gamma   90.00
#
_symmetry.space_group_name_H-M   'P 1'
#
loop_
_entity.id
_entity.type
_entity.pdbx_description
1 polymer ?
#
loop_
_entity_poly.entity_id
_entity_poly.type
_entity_poly.pdbx_seq_one_letter_code
_entity_poly.pdbx_strand_id
1 'polypeptide(L)'
;MSNQNWLNKIPLEWGNYLAGFTDGEGSFNVSLRKRDDHLMKWQVVLTFNVSQKESYILSQLKKYLGCGRIQQRKDGLHMYVCSNPLSIQERIIPFFRKFNFRSQQKKKNFSIFCQIAEKVFRKEHLTFQGLEEIVKFREELNEGKGRKRKYEIGDFQKSQEYPQRLYAKPRKFRKEFSAR
;
A
#
# COMPACT_ATOMS: atom_id res chain seq x y z
N MET A 1 3.81 21.81 3.44
CA MET A 1 2.49 21.18 3.64
C MET A 1 1.92 20.83 2.28
N SER A 2 1.59 19.56 2.03
CA SER A 2 1.02 19.15 0.73
C SER A 2 -0.32 19.84 0.53
N ASN A 3 -0.49 20.55 -0.59
CA ASN A 3 -1.71 21.24 -0.91
C ASN A 3 -2.82 20.21 -1.21
N GLN A 4 -3.63 19.87 -0.20
CA GLN A 4 -4.73 18.91 -0.29
C GLN A 4 -5.97 19.48 -1.01
N ASN A 5 -5.86 20.58 -1.77
CA ASN A 5 -6.98 21.18 -2.51
C ASN A 5 -7.75 20.19 -3.39
N TRP A 6 -7.11 19.12 -3.88
CA TRP A 6 -7.79 18.09 -4.67
C TRP A 6 -8.84 17.32 -3.86
N LEU A 7 -8.60 17.07 -2.58
CA LEU A 7 -9.44 16.24 -1.72
C LEU A 7 -10.77 16.94 -1.41
N ASN A 8 -10.78 18.27 -1.38
CA ASN A 8 -11.99 19.09 -1.19
C ASN A 8 -12.82 19.23 -2.47
N LYS A 9 -12.25 18.93 -3.64
CA LYS A 9 -12.98 18.94 -4.92
C LYS A 9 -13.75 17.64 -5.18
N ILE A 10 -13.61 16.62 -4.32
CA ILE A 10 -14.32 15.34 -4.47
C ILE A 10 -15.75 15.50 -3.95
N PRO A 11 -16.78 15.25 -4.77
CA PRO A 11 -18.17 15.25 -4.32
C PRO A 11 -18.38 14.25 -3.18
N LEU A 12 -19.14 14.65 -2.16
CA LEU A 12 -19.35 13.84 -0.95
C LEU A 12 -19.97 12.47 -1.28
N GLU A 13 -20.92 12.44 -2.20
CA GLU A 13 -21.56 11.21 -2.69
C GLU A 13 -20.52 10.22 -3.24
N TRP A 14 -19.69 10.66 -4.19
CA TRP A 14 -18.65 9.82 -4.78
C TRP A 14 -17.59 9.39 -3.77
N GLY A 15 -17.17 10.29 -2.89
CA GLY A 15 -16.18 9.98 -1.87
C GLY A 15 -16.66 8.91 -0.88
N ASN A 16 -17.89 9.08 -0.37
CA ASN A 16 -18.51 8.11 0.53
C ASN A 16 -18.78 6.78 -0.17
N TYR A 17 -19.30 6.82 -1.41
CA TYR A 17 -19.54 5.61 -2.20
C TYR A 17 -18.25 4.81 -2.39
N LEU A 18 -17.17 5.46 -2.85
CA LEU A 18 -15.90 4.78 -3.13
C LEU A 18 -15.22 4.25 -1.85
N ALA A 19 -15.38 4.95 -0.73
CA ALA A 19 -14.94 4.45 0.57
C ALA A 19 -15.72 3.21 0.99
N GLY A 20 -17.05 3.21 0.86
CA GLY A 20 -17.91 2.07 1.13
C GLY A 20 -17.63 0.88 0.20
N PHE A 21 -17.45 1.13 -1.10
CA PHE A 21 -17.08 0.13 -2.08
C PHE A 21 -15.73 -0.51 -1.75
N THR A 22 -14.74 0.31 -1.36
CA THR A 22 -13.43 -0.18 -0.89
C THR A 22 -13.53 -0.95 0.42
N ASP A 23 -14.53 -0.66 1.25
CA ASP A 23 -14.76 -1.38 2.50
C ASP A 23 -15.09 -2.85 2.24
N GLY A 24 -15.89 -3.12 1.19
CA GLY A 24 -16.16 -4.47 0.69
C GLY A 24 -15.02 -5.05 -0.14
N GLU A 25 -14.67 -4.40 -1.25
CA GLU A 25 -13.83 -4.98 -2.33
C GLU A 25 -12.34 -4.63 -2.22
N GLY A 26 -11.99 -3.64 -1.41
CA GLY A 26 -10.63 -3.12 -1.33
C GLY A 26 -9.68 -3.93 -0.47
N SER A 27 -8.39 -3.84 -0.75
CA SER A 27 -7.36 -4.58 -0.02
C SER A 27 -6.10 -3.75 0.17
N PHE A 28 -5.69 -3.63 1.44
CA PHE A 28 -4.41 -3.04 1.86
C PHE A 28 -3.42 -4.16 2.17
N ASN A 29 -2.30 -4.18 1.47
CA ASN A 29 -1.32 -5.26 1.56
C ASN A 29 0.09 -4.72 1.72
N VAL A 30 0.88 -5.48 2.48
CA VAL A 30 2.32 -5.25 2.62
C VAL A 30 3.02 -6.57 2.33
N SER A 31 3.93 -6.55 1.36
CA SER A 31 4.73 -7.72 0.97
C SER A 31 6.21 -7.44 1.11
N LEU A 32 6.98 -8.49 1.37
CA LEU A 32 8.44 -8.46 1.36
C LEU A 32 8.93 -9.12 0.07
N ARG A 33 9.95 -8.53 -0.55
CA ARG A 33 10.65 -9.12 -1.69
C ARG A 33 12.14 -9.17 -1.40
N LYS A 34 12.79 -10.29 -1.67
CA LYS A 34 14.26 -10.37 -1.65
C LYS A 34 14.83 -9.49 -2.76
N ARG A 35 15.86 -8.74 -2.41
CA ARG A 35 16.56 -7.79 -3.27
C ARG A 35 18.02 -7.76 -2.89
N ASP A 36 18.86 -8.47 -3.61
CA ASP A 36 20.30 -8.55 -3.30
C ASP A 36 21.02 -7.20 -3.46
N ASP A 37 20.40 -6.26 -4.18
CA ASP A 37 20.85 -4.88 -4.36
C ASP A 37 20.44 -3.94 -3.21
N HIS A 38 19.67 -4.42 -2.22
CA HIS A 38 19.27 -3.66 -1.04
C HIS A 38 20.16 -3.96 0.16
N LEU A 39 20.42 -2.94 1.00
CA LEU A 39 21.21 -3.07 2.23
C LEU A 39 20.67 -4.19 3.15
N MET A 40 19.36 -4.17 3.40
CA MET A 40 18.70 -5.18 4.22
C MET A 40 18.39 -6.47 3.46
N LYS A 41 18.76 -6.58 2.18
CA LYS A 41 18.32 -7.64 1.24
C LYS A 41 16.81 -7.76 1.03
N TRP A 42 16.04 -6.81 1.56
CA TRP A 42 14.59 -6.80 1.54
C TRP A 42 14.05 -5.49 1.00
N GLN A 43 12.97 -5.60 0.23
CA GLN A 43 12.14 -4.51 -0.20
C GLN A 43 10.74 -4.67 0.41
N VAL A 44 10.32 -3.65 1.16
CA VAL A 44 8.93 -3.50 1.60
C VAL A 44 8.11 -2.94 0.44
N VAL A 45 7.05 -3.64 0.05
CA VAL A 45 6.13 -3.21 -1.02
C VAL A 45 4.74 -3.02 -0.44
N LEU A 46 4.32 -1.76 -0.39
CA LEU A 46 2.97 -1.34 -0.07
C LEU A 46 2.09 -1.47 -1.31
N THR A 47 0.90 -2.03 -1.15
CA THR A 47 -0.07 -2.15 -2.24
C THR A 47 -1.48 -1.91 -1.74
N PHE A 48 -2.15 -0.91 -2.30
CA PHE A 48 -3.60 -0.80 -2.26
C PHE A 48 -4.18 -1.30 -3.58
N ASN A 49 -5.18 -2.17 -3.53
CA ASN A 49 -5.88 -2.64 -4.73
C ASN A 49 -7.37 -2.85 -4.50
N VAL A 50 -8.13 -2.81 -5.58
CA VAL A 50 -9.57 -3.13 -5.61
C VAL A 50 -9.82 -3.95 -6.87
N SER A 51 -10.46 -5.12 -6.74
CA SER A 51 -10.79 -5.99 -7.87
C SER A 51 -12.29 -5.91 -8.16
N GLN A 52 -12.67 -5.88 -9.43
CA GLN A 52 -14.08 -5.90 -9.84
C GLN A 52 -14.20 -6.39 -11.29
N LYS A 53 -15.31 -7.05 -11.63
CA LYS A 53 -15.64 -7.41 -13.02
C LYS A 53 -15.88 -6.16 -13.85
N GLU A 54 -16.70 -5.25 -13.35
CA GLU A 54 -17.01 -3.98 -14.00
C GLU A 54 -15.89 -2.95 -13.80
N SER A 55 -15.29 -2.49 -14.90
CA SER A 55 -14.15 -1.58 -14.89
C SER A 55 -14.51 -0.11 -14.68
N TYR A 56 -15.79 0.26 -14.90
CA TYR A 56 -16.24 1.65 -14.77
C TYR A 56 -15.99 2.19 -13.37
N ILE A 57 -16.35 1.43 -12.33
CA ILE A 57 -16.17 1.89 -10.96
C ILE A 57 -14.71 2.01 -10.55
N LEU A 58 -13.85 1.13 -11.05
CA LEU A 58 -12.39 1.23 -10.88
C LEU A 58 -11.83 2.47 -11.57
N SER A 59 -12.41 2.86 -12.71
CA SER A 59 -12.06 4.08 -13.44
C SER A 59 -12.46 5.34 -12.66
N GLN A 60 -13.63 5.35 -12.02
CA GLN A 60 -14.02 6.43 -11.10
C GLN A 60 -13.09 6.50 -9.89
N LEU A 61 -12.75 5.37 -9.29
CA LEU A 61 -11.79 5.30 -8.19
C LEU A 61 -10.43 5.90 -8.59
N LYS A 62 -9.89 5.49 -9.74
CA LYS A 62 -8.65 6.04 -10.29
C LYS A 62 -8.76 7.54 -10.56
N LYS A 63 -9.87 8.00 -11.13
CA LYS A 63 -10.11 9.42 -11.44
C LYS A 63 -10.02 10.29 -10.19
N TYR A 64 -10.73 9.92 -9.12
CA TYR A 64 -10.76 10.71 -7.89
C TYR A 64 -9.47 10.61 -7.07
N LEU A 65 -8.81 9.45 -7.05
CA LEU A 65 -7.51 9.30 -6.39
C LEU A 65 -6.38 9.98 -7.17
N GLY A 66 -6.49 10.06 -8.51
CA GLY A 66 -5.50 10.69 -9.37
C GLY A 66 -4.15 9.93 -9.44
N CYS A 67 -4.13 8.65 -9.07
CA CYS A 67 -2.94 7.81 -9.07
C CYS A 67 -3.29 6.35 -9.37
N GLY A 68 -2.28 5.48 -9.43
CA GLY A 68 -2.47 4.06 -9.67
C GLY A 68 -2.84 3.72 -11.12
N ARG A 69 -3.05 2.43 -11.38
CA ARG A 69 -3.33 1.88 -12.70
C ARG A 69 -4.41 0.82 -12.63
N ILE A 70 -5.14 0.63 -13.73
CA ILE A 70 -6.09 -0.46 -13.89
C ILE A 70 -5.44 -1.52 -14.78
N GLN A 71 -5.56 -2.78 -14.37
CA GLN A 71 -5.09 -3.93 -15.14
C GLN A 71 -6.25 -4.90 -15.33
N GLN A 72 -6.32 -5.50 -16.52
CA GLN A 72 -7.23 -6.60 -16.79
C GLN A 72 -6.50 -7.93 -16.57
N ARG A 73 -7.16 -8.86 -15.89
CA ARG A 73 -6.69 -10.23 -15.68
C ARG A 73 -7.24 -11.15 -16.76
N LYS A 74 -6.56 -12.28 -16.96
CA LYS A 74 -6.97 -13.31 -17.94
C LYS A 74 -8.35 -13.92 -17.67
N ASP A 75 -8.80 -13.89 -16.42
CA ASP A 75 -10.11 -14.39 -15.98
C ASP A 75 -11.25 -13.37 -16.13
N GLY A 76 -11.03 -12.25 -16.82
CA GLY A 76 -12.03 -11.22 -17.07
C GLY A 76 -12.22 -10.22 -15.91
N LEU A 77 -11.51 -10.39 -14.78
CA LEU A 77 -11.53 -9.42 -13.69
C LEU A 77 -10.64 -8.22 -13.99
N HIS A 78 -11.08 -7.05 -13.58
CA HIS A 78 -10.26 -5.83 -13.57
C HIS A 78 -9.74 -5.58 -12.15
N MET A 79 -8.56 -4.96 -12.06
CA MET A 79 -7.94 -4.60 -10.79
C MET A 79 -7.35 -3.20 -10.88
N TYR A 80 -7.86 -2.30 -10.03
CA TYR A 80 -7.15 -1.06 -9.70
C TYR A 80 -6.02 -1.40 -8.73
N VAL A 81 -4.82 -0.89 -8.98
CA VAL A 81 -3.68 -1.05 -8.08
C VAL A 81 -2.85 0.23 -7.98
N CYS A 82 -2.46 0.56 -6.75
CA CYS A 82 -1.50 1.60 -6.43
C CYS A 82 -0.42 1.02 -5.50
N SER A 83 0.82 0.99 -5.97
CA SER A 83 1.97 0.50 -5.20
C SER A 83 3.10 1.51 -5.08
N ASN A 84 2.93 2.71 -5.63
CA ASN A 84 3.90 3.79 -5.48
C ASN A 84 3.76 4.39 -4.07
N PRO A 85 4.82 4.37 -3.24
CA PRO A 85 4.73 4.85 -1.86
C PRO A 85 4.34 6.33 -1.74
N LEU A 86 4.75 7.18 -2.70
CA LEU A 86 4.40 8.58 -2.72
C LEU A 86 2.91 8.76 -3.05
N SER A 87 2.40 8.06 -4.07
CA SER A 87 0.96 8.03 -4.39
C SER A 87 0.13 7.54 -3.19
N ILE A 88 0.61 6.51 -2.48
CA ILE A 88 -0.06 6.00 -1.27
C ILE A 88 -0.13 7.07 -0.19
N GLN A 89 0.99 7.73 0.10
CA GLN A 89 1.08 8.76 1.13
C GLN A 89 0.28 10.02 0.79
N GLU A 90 0.30 10.46 -0.47
CA GLU A 90 -0.26 11.75 -0.89
C GLU A 90 -1.71 11.66 -1.38
N ARG A 91 -2.17 10.47 -1.82
CA ARG A 91 -3.51 10.27 -2.40
C ARG A 91 -4.34 9.26 -1.63
N ILE A 92 -3.85 8.02 -1.50
CA ILE A 92 -4.64 6.91 -0.94
C ILE A 92 -4.97 7.17 0.54
N ILE A 93 -3.96 7.42 1.38
CA ILE A 93 -4.17 7.62 2.81
C ILE A 93 -5.05 8.84 3.10
N PRO A 94 -4.80 10.04 2.52
CA PRO A 94 -5.66 11.19 2.75
C PRO A 94 -7.12 10.98 2.33
N PHE A 95 -7.36 10.28 1.21
CA PHE A 95 -8.71 9.96 0.75
C PHE A 95 -9.48 9.15 1.81
N PHE A 96 -8.90 8.04 2.27
CA PHE A 96 -9.57 7.15 3.21
C PHE A 96 -9.60 7.69 4.64
N ARG A 97 -8.72 8.64 5.02
CA ARG A 97 -8.86 9.41 6.27
C ARG A 97 -10.04 10.38 6.24
N LYS A 98 -10.36 10.95 5.08
CA LYS A 98 -11.51 11.88 4.94
C LYS A 98 -12.84 11.14 4.91
N PHE A 99 -12.97 10.16 4.02
CA PHE A 99 -14.26 9.49 3.79
C PHE A 99 -14.51 8.31 4.74
N ASN A 100 -13.45 7.78 5.37
CA ASN A 100 -13.47 6.74 6.41
C ASN A 100 -14.10 5.40 5.99
N PHE A 101 -13.74 4.35 6.72
CA PHE A 101 -14.36 3.03 6.58
C PHE A 101 -15.44 2.82 7.65
N ARG A 102 -16.36 1.89 7.42
CA ARG A 102 -17.38 1.48 8.40
C ARG A 102 -17.02 0.13 9.04
N SER A 103 -16.49 -0.83 8.28
CA SER A 103 -16.02 -2.11 8.81
C SER A 103 -14.89 -1.94 9.83
N GLN A 104 -15.06 -2.55 11.01
CA GLN A 104 -14.01 -2.55 12.04
C GLN A 104 -12.73 -3.21 11.55
N GLN A 105 -12.84 -4.31 10.78
CA GLN A 105 -11.67 -5.01 10.26
C GLN A 105 -10.94 -4.16 9.21
N LYS A 106 -11.65 -3.43 8.34
CA LYS A 106 -11.01 -2.52 7.38
C LYS A 106 -10.33 -1.35 8.08
N LYS A 107 -10.96 -0.77 9.11
CA LYS A 107 -10.35 0.29 9.94
C LYS A 107 -9.05 -0.18 10.59
N LYS A 108 -9.05 -1.35 11.24
CA LYS A 108 -7.85 -1.97 11.82
C LYS A 108 -6.75 -2.11 10.77
N ASN A 109 -7.06 -2.74 9.63
CA ASN A 109 -6.09 -2.98 8.57
C ASN A 109 -5.58 -1.69 7.92
N PHE A 110 -6.45 -0.69 7.71
CA PHE A 110 -6.04 0.60 7.19
C PHE A 110 -5.15 1.36 8.17
N SER A 111 -5.44 1.31 9.47
CA SER A 111 -4.59 1.91 10.51
C SER A 111 -3.19 1.30 10.51
N ILE A 112 -3.10 -0.04 10.54
CA ILE A 112 -1.81 -0.75 10.47
C ILE A 112 -1.07 -0.41 9.18
N PHE A 113 -1.78 -0.40 8.04
CA PHE A 113 -1.20 -0.02 6.75
C PHE A 113 -0.66 1.42 6.76
N CYS A 114 -1.36 2.37 7.38
CA CYS A 114 -0.88 3.75 7.54
C CYS A 114 0.41 3.83 8.36
N GLN A 115 0.49 3.09 9.48
CA GLN A 115 1.70 3.04 10.32
C GLN A 115 2.90 2.51 9.52
N ILE A 116 2.72 1.41 8.80
CA ILE A 116 3.77 0.84 7.95
C ILE A 116 4.15 1.83 6.83
N ALA A 117 3.17 2.46 6.17
CA ALA A 117 3.41 3.42 5.09
C ALA A 117 4.23 4.64 5.58
N GLU A 118 3.93 5.14 6.78
CA GLU A 118 4.68 6.22 7.40
C GLU A 118 6.14 5.85 7.64
N LYS A 119 6.41 4.65 8.20
CA LYS A 119 7.77 4.13 8.37
C LYS A 119 8.51 3.99 7.04
N VAL A 120 7.82 3.52 6.00
CA VAL A 120 8.39 3.43 4.64
C VAL A 120 8.74 4.83 4.12
N PHE A 121 7.85 5.80 4.27
CA PHE A 121 8.04 7.17 3.82
C PHE A 121 9.19 7.88 4.54
N ARG A 122 9.31 7.68 5.86
CA ARG A 122 10.42 8.17 6.71
C ARG A 122 11.74 7.41 6.48
N LYS A 123 11.75 6.42 5.58
CA LYS A 123 12.90 5.55 5.28
C LYS A 123 13.40 4.70 6.46
N GLU A 124 12.58 4.52 7.49
CA GLU A 124 12.91 3.67 8.65
C GLU A 124 13.09 2.20 8.25
N HIS A 125 12.38 1.75 7.21
CA HIS A 125 12.55 0.41 6.61
C HIS A 125 13.96 0.09 6.07
N LEU A 126 14.87 1.08 6.03
CA LEU A 126 16.27 0.88 5.64
C LEU A 126 17.15 0.45 6.81
N THR A 127 16.66 0.50 8.05
CA THR A 127 17.35 0.01 9.23
C THR A 127 16.78 -1.34 9.65
N PHE A 128 17.58 -2.13 10.37
CA PHE A 128 17.14 -3.41 10.90
C PHE A 128 15.90 -3.24 11.80
N GLN A 129 15.97 -2.34 12.79
CA GLN A 129 14.88 -2.10 13.73
C GLN A 129 13.60 -1.63 13.02
N GLY A 130 13.71 -0.67 12.10
CA GLY A 130 12.54 -0.16 11.38
C GLY A 130 11.91 -1.22 10.47
N LEU A 131 12.73 -2.07 9.84
CA LEU A 131 12.23 -3.20 9.07
C LEU A 131 11.58 -4.27 9.96
N GLU A 132 12.18 -4.60 11.10
CA GLU A 132 11.65 -5.55 12.07
C GLU A 132 10.26 -5.12 12.58
N GLU A 133 10.11 -3.86 12.97
CA GLU A 133 8.82 -3.28 13.38
C GLU A 133 7.77 -3.34 12.25
N ILE A 134 8.18 -3.07 11.00
CA ILE A 134 7.29 -3.22 9.85
C ILE A 134 6.84 -4.68 9.68
N VAL A 135 7.73 -5.65 9.88
CA VAL A 135 7.36 -7.07 9.78
C VAL A 135 6.35 -7.42 10.87
N LYS A 136 6.56 -6.97 12.11
CA LYS A 136 5.62 -7.17 13.23
C LYS A 136 4.22 -6.63 12.90
N PHE A 137 4.10 -5.36 12.48
CA PHE A 137 2.81 -4.80 12.06
C PHE A 137 2.19 -5.54 10.87
N ARG A 138 3.02 -5.98 9.91
CA ARG A 138 2.55 -6.77 8.76
C ARG A 138 1.94 -8.11 9.21
N GLU A 139 2.36 -8.67 10.34
CA GLU A 139 1.77 -9.89 10.91
C GLU A 139 0.28 -9.72 11.20
N GLU A 140 -0.06 -8.64 11.89
CA GLU A 140 -1.42 -8.26 12.27
C GLU A 140 -2.31 -7.81 11.10
N LEU A 141 -1.71 -7.24 10.04
CA LEU A 141 -2.45 -6.66 8.90
C LEU A 141 -3.23 -7.71 8.10
N ASN A 142 -4.57 -7.77 8.18
CA ASN A 142 -5.44 -8.81 7.57
C ASN A 142 -5.35 -10.18 8.26
N GLU A 143 -5.13 -10.22 9.57
CA GLU A 143 -5.16 -11.43 10.40
C GLU A 143 -6.41 -12.31 10.13
N GLY A 144 -6.25 -13.63 10.17
CA GLY A 144 -7.33 -14.61 9.96
C GLY A 144 -7.78 -14.84 8.51
N LYS A 145 -7.31 -14.07 7.52
CA LYS A 145 -7.78 -14.17 6.11
C LYS A 145 -7.06 -15.21 5.23
N GLY A 146 -6.52 -16.30 5.79
CA GLY A 146 -5.90 -17.39 4.99
C GLY A 146 -4.77 -16.92 4.06
N ARG A 147 -3.91 -16.03 4.54
CA ARG A 147 -2.88 -15.39 3.71
C ARG A 147 -1.76 -16.37 3.34
N LYS A 148 -1.48 -16.51 2.03
CA LYS A 148 -0.23 -17.11 1.55
C LYS A 148 0.82 -16.02 1.41
N ARG A 149 1.72 -15.92 2.38
CA ARG A 149 2.92 -15.07 2.26
C ARG A 149 4.04 -15.91 1.65
N LYS A 150 4.76 -15.33 0.70
CA LYS A 150 5.99 -15.96 0.19
C LYS A 150 7.12 -15.97 1.23
N TYR A 151 7.16 -14.93 2.07
CA TYR A 151 8.17 -14.76 3.11
C TYR A 151 7.53 -14.33 4.43
N GLU A 152 7.99 -14.97 5.50
CA GLU A 152 7.57 -14.79 6.89
C GLU A 152 8.65 -14.10 7.72
N ILE A 153 8.35 -13.81 9.00
CA ILE A 153 9.31 -13.17 9.91
C ILE A 153 10.58 -14.02 10.12
N GLY A 154 10.44 -15.35 10.13
CA GLY A 154 11.58 -16.26 10.24
C GLY A 154 12.56 -16.17 9.06
N ASP A 155 12.06 -15.89 7.84
CA ASP A 155 12.93 -15.67 6.68
C ASP A 155 13.74 -14.38 6.81
N PHE A 156 13.13 -13.33 7.37
CA PHE A 156 13.82 -12.09 7.67
C PHE A 156 14.90 -12.32 8.73
N GLN A 157 14.56 -12.93 9.87
CA GLN A 157 15.50 -13.19 10.96
C GLN A 157 16.72 -14.00 10.49
N LYS A 158 16.50 -15.13 9.80
CA LYS A 158 17.58 -15.96 9.22
C LYS A 158 18.48 -15.19 8.25
N SER A 159 17.93 -14.23 7.50
CA SER A 159 18.72 -13.45 6.55
C SER A 159 19.70 -12.46 7.20
N GLN A 160 19.49 -12.12 8.47
CA GLN A 160 20.31 -11.15 9.20
C GLN A 160 21.46 -11.81 9.98
N GLU A 161 21.45 -13.13 10.15
CA GLU A 161 22.56 -13.89 10.74
C GLU A 161 23.84 -13.87 9.87
N TYR A 162 23.73 -13.51 8.58
CA TYR A 162 24.87 -13.44 7.63
C TYR A 162 24.85 -12.17 6.75
N PRO A 163 25.13 -10.97 7.31
CA PRO A 163 24.96 -9.70 6.61
C PRO A 163 26.15 -9.39 5.69
N GLN A 164 26.12 -9.89 4.45
CA GLN A 164 27.27 -9.77 3.54
C GLN A 164 27.55 -8.38 2.91
N ARG A 165 26.73 -7.32 3.05
CA ARG A 165 27.03 -6.00 2.44
C ARG A 165 26.39 -4.80 3.19
N LEU A 166 27.21 -3.85 3.66
CA LEU A 166 26.80 -2.68 4.46
C LEU A 166 26.73 -1.31 3.72
N TYR A 167 26.92 -1.23 2.39
CA TYR A 167 27.25 0.05 1.73
C TYR A 167 26.32 0.56 0.60
N ALA A 168 25.08 0.06 0.46
CA ALA A 168 24.16 0.50 -0.62
C ALA A 168 23.42 1.83 -0.31
N LYS A 169 23.44 2.80 -1.24
CA LYS A 169 22.73 4.10 -1.10
C LYS A 169 21.24 4.01 -1.53
N PRO A 170 20.31 4.66 -0.80
CA PRO A 170 18.88 4.61 -1.13
C PRO A 170 18.49 5.41 -2.38
N ARG A 171 17.59 4.84 -3.20
CA ARG A 171 17.00 5.53 -4.36
C ARG A 171 15.92 6.54 -3.94
N LYS A 172 15.79 7.66 -4.67
CA LYS A 172 14.69 8.62 -4.49
C LYS A 172 13.37 8.04 -5.05
N PHE A 173 12.25 8.26 -4.36
CA PHE A 173 10.93 7.91 -4.90
C PHE A 173 10.60 8.79 -6.11
N ARG A 174 10.09 8.18 -7.18
CA ARG A 174 9.67 8.89 -8.41
C ARG A 174 8.15 9.09 -8.39
N LYS A 175 7.67 10.26 -8.79
CA LYS A 175 6.24 10.53 -9.00
C LYS A 175 5.71 9.67 -10.15
N GLU A 176 4.53 9.07 -9.97
CA GLU A 176 3.77 8.51 -11.10
C GLU A 176 3.21 9.68 -11.92
N PHE A 177 3.58 9.75 -13.19
CA PHE A 177 2.89 10.64 -14.13
C PHE A 177 1.60 9.94 -14.55
N SER A 178 0.44 10.61 -14.40
CA SER A 178 -0.75 10.15 -15.11
C SER A 178 -0.49 10.39 -16.59
N ALA A 179 -0.40 9.33 -17.39
CA ALA A 179 -0.66 9.47 -18.82
C ALA A 179 -2.02 10.16 -18.97
N ARG A 180 -2.03 11.27 -19.73
CA ARG A 180 -3.23 12.02 -20.07
C ARG A 180 -4.20 11.13 -20.82
#